data_AF-A0AB35KDN7-F1
#
_entry.id   AF-A0AB35KDN7-F1
#
_cell.length_a   1.000
_cell.length_b   1.000
_cell.length_c   1.000
_cell.angle_alpha   90.00
_cell.angle_beta   90.00
_cell.angle_gamma   90.00
#
_symmetry.space_group_name_H-M   'P 1'
#
loop_
_entity.id
_entity.type
_entity.pdbx_description
1 polymer ?
#
loop_
_entity_poly.entity_id
_entity_poly.type
_entity_poly.pdbx_seq_one_letter_code
_entity_poly.pdbx_strand_id
1 'polypeptide(L)' 'MYIVKMRDGYLCANGGPTKHLKFSTKFDTKRKAEEVAQKWLRSDIKYKVVDFENEYMLSEIERKRG' A
#
# COMPACT_ATOMS: atom_id res chain seq x y z
N MET A 1 9.44 -5.46 3.88
CA MET A 1 9.18 -4.10 3.33
C MET A 1 7.70 -3.82 3.49
N TYR A 2 7.29 -2.57 3.69
CA TYR A 2 5.90 -2.21 3.97
C TYR A 2 5.28 -1.37 2.86
N ILE A 3 3.98 -1.51 2.69
CA ILE A 3 3.17 -0.75 1.74
C ILE A 3 1.93 -0.22 2.43
N VAL A 4 1.38 0.87 1.91
CA VAL A 4 0.13 1.45 2.40
C VAL A 4 -0.98 1.05 1.43
N LYS A 5 -1.91 0.21 1.91
CA LYS A 5 -3.10 -0.24 1.20
C LYS A 5 -4.30 0.61 1.59
N MET A 6 -5.06 1.03 0.60
CA MET A 6 -6.32 1.77 0.74
C MET A 6 -7.46 0.97 0.12
N ARG A 7 -8.70 1.40 0.35
CA ARG A 7 -9.89 0.75 -0.21
C ARG A 7 -9.83 0.61 -1.73
N ASP A 8 -9.33 1.62 -2.41
CA ASP A 8 -9.29 1.71 -3.88
C ASP A 8 -7.89 1.61 -4.46
N GLY A 9 -6.88 1.11 -3.73
CA GLY A 9 -5.54 0.94 -4.30
C GLY A 9 -4.43 1.03 -3.28
N TYR A 10 -3.28 1.55 -3.72
CA TYR A 10 -2.08 1.67 -2.89
C TYR A 10 -1.57 3.11 -2.94
N LEU A 11 -0.83 3.50 -1.90
CA LEU A 11 -0.16 4.79 -1.86
C LEU A 11 1.00 4.78 -2.85
N CYS A 12 1.06 5.80 -3.71
CA CYS A 12 2.18 5.98 -4.64
C CYS A 12 3.22 6.97 -4.11
N ALA A 13 4.36 7.04 -4.80
CA ALA A 13 5.50 7.83 -4.36
C ALA A 13 5.21 9.33 -4.47
N ASN A 14 4.23 9.67 -5.33
CA ASN A 14 3.71 11.03 -5.49
C ASN A 14 2.63 11.35 -4.44
N GLY A 15 2.36 10.44 -3.49
CA GLY A 15 1.43 10.59 -2.38
C GLY A 15 -0.05 10.49 -2.70
N GLY A 16 -0.40 10.14 -3.94
CA GLY A 16 -1.77 9.95 -4.37
C GLY A 16 -2.25 8.49 -4.26
N PRO A 17 -3.56 8.26 -4.14
CA PRO A 17 -4.15 6.93 -4.29
C PRO A 17 -4.13 6.50 -5.76
N THR A 18 -3.65 5.28 -6.04
CA THR A 18 -3.65 4.73 -7.40
C THR A 18 -3.90 3.24 -7.44
N LYS A 19 -4.71 2.83 -8.42
CA LYS A 19 -5.00 1.41 -8.75
C LYS A 19 -3.91 0.79 -9.62
N HIS A 20 -3.26 1.60 -10.46
CA HIS A 20 -2.38 1.14 -11.53
C HIS A 20 -0.94 0.93 -11.07
N LEU A 21 -0.52 1.59 -10.00
CA LEU A 21 0.85 1.51 -9.47
C LEU A 21 0.88 0.69 -8.18
N LYS A 22 0.31 -0.53 -8.23
CA LYS A 22 0.37 -1.52 -7.14
C LYS A 22 1.82 -1.64 -6.66
N PHE A 23 2.03 -1.39 -5.36
CA PHE A 23 3.34 -1.49 -4.70
C PHE A 23 4.43 -0.50 -5.13
N SER A 24 4.07 0.60 -5.79
CA SER A 24 5.05 1.60 -6.25
C SER A 24 5.81 2.29 -5.13
N THR A 25 5.25 2.32 -3.91
CA THR A 25 5.96 2.85 -2.74
C THR A 25 6.10 1.77 -1.71
N LYS A 26 7.37 1.40 -1.50
CA LYS A 26 7.80 0.48 -0.46
C LYS A 26 8.54 1.29 0.59
N PHE A 27 8.25 0.98 1.83
CA PHE A 27 8.88 1.59 2.99
C PHE A 27 9.69 0.52 3.73
N ASP A 28 10.86 0.89 4.23
CA ASP A 28 11.70 -0.03 4.98
C ASP A 28 11.02 -0.49 6.27
N THR A 29 10.32 0.43 6.94
CA THR A 29 9.66 0.18 8.23
C THR A 29 8.18 0.54 8.19
N LYS A 30 7.39 -0.16 9.02
CA LYS A 30 5.97 0.11 9.19
C LYS A 30 5.72 1.55 9.64
N ARG A 31 6.52 2.04 10.59
CA ARG A 31 6.41 3.40 11.13
C ARG A 31 6.56 4.46 10.04
N LYS A 32 7.57 4.31 9.17
CA LYS A 32 7.79 5.25 8.04
C LYS A 32 6.62 5.25 7.07
N ALA A 33 6.02 4.09 6.81
CA ALA A 33 4.83 3.98 5.97
C ALA A 33 3.61 4.68 6.63
N GLU A 34 3.45 4.55 7.94
CA GLU A 34 2.37 5.20 8.69
C GLU A 34 2.54 6.73 8.73
N GLU A 35 3.75 7.22 9.03
CA GLU A 35 4.05 8.66 9.03
C GLU A 35 3.78 9.29 7.66
N VAL A 36 4.19 8.61 6.58
CA VAL A 36 3.93 9.07 5.21
C VAL A 36 2.44 8.97 4.87
N ALA A 37 1.75 7.89 5.25
CA ALA A 37 0.31 7.79 5.04
C ALA A 37 -0.44 8.93 5.73
N GLN A 38 -0.12 9.26 6.99
CA GLN A 38 -0.77 10.35 7.73
C GLN A 38 -0.49 11.73 7.14
N LYS A 39 0.72 11.96 6.63
CA LYS A 39 1.10 13.25 6.04
C LYS A 39 0.43 13.50 4.70
N TRP A 40 0.25 12.45 3.89
CA TRP A 40 -0.18 12.59 2.49
C TRP A 40 -1.65 12.23 2.27
N LEU A 41 -2.21 11.32 3.06
CA LEU A 41 -3.62 10.97 2.98
C LEU A 41 -4.43 11.93 3.85
N ARG A 42 -5.60 12.31 3.35
CA ARG A 42 -6.59 13.04 4.15
C ARG A 42 -7.13 12.13 5.25
N SER A 43 -7.52 12.72 6.38
CA SER A 43 -8.02 11.98 7.55
C SER A 43 -9.26 11.11 7.28
N ASP A 44 -10.02 11.39 6.20
CA ASP A 44 -11.16 10.57 5.79
C ASP A 44 -10.76 9.26 5.07
N ILE A 45 -9.52 9.19 4.58
CA ILE A 45 -9.03 8.03 3.83
C ILE A 45 -8.58 6.95 4.80
N LYS A 46 -9.35 5.86 4.85
CA LYS A 46 -8.95 4.66 5.59
C LYS A 46 -7.81 3.94 4.86
N TYR A 47 -6.70 3.74 5.56
CA TYR A 47 -5.55 2.98 5.08
C TYR A 47 -5.15 1.87 6.05
N LYS A 48 -4.42 0.88 5.54
CA LYS A 48 -3.75 -0.17 6.30
C LYS A 48 -2.31 -0.26 5.84
N VAL A 49 -1.39 -0.42 6.78
CA VAL A 49 0.00 -0.74 6.45
C VAL A 49 0.18 -2.24 6.56
N VAL A 50 0.64 -2.86 5.48
CA VAL A 50 0.81 -4.30 5.36
C VAL A 50 2.21 -4.62 4.87
N ASP A 51 2.65 -5.85 5.15
CA ASP A 51 3.91 -6.35 4.61
C ASP A 51 3.77 -6.63 3.11
N PHE A 52 4.78 -6.20 2.35
CA PHE A 52 4.84 -6.30 0.91
C PHE A 52 4.87 -7.76 0.45
N GLU A 53 5.69 -8.61 1.08
CA GLU A 53 5.85 -10.00 0.63
C GLU A 53 4.56 -10.78 0.84
N ASN A 54 3.89 -10.56 1.97
CA ASN A 54 2.60 -11.18 2.24
C ASN A 54 1.53 -10.74 1.24
N GLU A 55 1.39 -9.44 0.99
CA GLU A 55 0.41 -8.92 0.03
C GLU A 55 0.74 -9.32 -1.42
N TYR A 56 2.02 -9.41 -1.78
CA TYR A 56 2.46 -9.87 -3.09
C TYR A 56 2.12 -11.36 -3.29
N MET A 57 2.46 -12.22 -2.32
CA MET A 57 2.14 -13.65 -2.38
C MET A 57 0.63 -13.90 -2.46
N LEU A 58 -0.17 -13.17 -1.66
CA LEU A 58 -1.64 -13.26 -1.75
C LEU A 58 -2.15 -12.88 -3.14
N SER A 59 -1.63 -11.80 -3.73
CA SER A 59 -2.01 -11.38 -5.08
C SER A 59 -1.59 -12.36 -6.16
N GLU A 60 -0.47 -13.09 -5.99
CA GLU A 60 -0.04 -14.14 -6.93
C GLU A 60 -0.91 -15.40 -6.82
N ILE A 61 -1.30 -15.79 -5.61
CA ILE A 61 -2.21 -16.90 -5.36
C ILE A 61 -3.58 -16.62 -5.98
N GLU A 62 -4.11 -15.41 -5.83
CA GLU A 62 -5.36 -15.00 -6.47
C GLU A 62 -5.28 -15.05 -8.00
N ARG A 63 -4.14 -14.64 -8.60
CA ARG A 63 -3.92 -14.72 -10.05
C ARG A 63 -3.84 -16.14 -10.58
N LYS A 64 -3.30 -17.09 -9.82
CA LYS A 64 -3.20 -18.50 -10.23
C LYS A 64 -4.51 -19.29 -10.05
N ARG A 65 -5.49 -18.72 -9.33
CA ARG A 65 -6.80 -19.34 -9.09
C ARG A 65 -7.88 -18.97 -10.11
N GLY A 66 -7.63 -17.97 -10.96
CA GLY A 66 -8.43 -17.67 -12.14
C GLY A 66 -7.84 -18.30 -13.39
#